data_AF-A0A259G1D3-F1
#
_entry.id   AF-A0A259G1D3-F1
#
_cell.length_a   1.000
_cell.length_b   1.000
_cell.length_c   1.000
_cell.angle_alpha   90.00
_cell.angle_beta   90.00
_cell.angle_gamma   90.00
#
_symmetry.space_group_name_H-M   'P 1'
#
loop_
_entity.id
_entity.type
_entity.pdbx_description
1 polymer ?
#
loop_
_entity_poly.entity_id
_entity_poly.type
_entity_poly.pdbx_seq_one_letter_code
_entity_poly.pdbx_strand_id
1 'polypeptide(L)'
;MSLPQRLAECLHARQSADKVACVHVLQADWLDGRVDAEVDVIRTPVDSPGQPDRPKLIPPQQVPRRRADTLIGRVALIHALAHIEFNAINLALDAA
;
A
#
# COMPACT_ATOMS: atom_id res chain seq x y z
N MET A 1 -3.45 -9.14 -18.70
CA MET A 1 -2.46 -8.20 -18.14
C MET A 1 -1.57 -9.01 -17.23
N SER A 2 -0.26 -8.86 -17.32
CA SER A 2 0.66 -9.71 -16.57
C SER A 2 0.83 -9.26 -15.12
N LEU A 3 1.38 -10.15 -14.29
CA LEU A 3 1.61 -9.89 -12.87
C LEU A 3 2.43 -8.60 -12.66
N PRO A 4 3.56 -8.35 -13.35
CA PRO A 4 4.32 -7.11 -13.15
C PRO A 4 3.49 -5.84 -13.40
N GLN A 5 2.65 -5.86 -14.44
CA GLN A 5 1.78 -4.74 -14.79
C GLN A 5 0.70 -4.53 -13.71
N ARG A 6 0.05 -5.62 -13.25
CA ARG A 6 -0.98 -5.56 -12.21
C ARG A 6 -0.42 -5.13 -10.85
N LEU A 7 0.78 -5.59 -10.49
CA LEU A 7 1.49 -5.15 -9.29
C LEU A 7 1.78 -3.64 -9.37
N ALA A 8 2.31 -3.18 -10.50
CA ALA A 8 2.58 -1.76 -10.72
C ALA A 8 1.31 -0.91 -10.63
N GLU A 9 0.19 -1.34 -11.21
CA GLU A 9 -1.10 -0.65 -11.11
C GLU A 9 -1.55 -0.50 -9.65
N CYS A 10 -1.53 -1.58 -8.86
CA CYS A 10 -1.90 -1.51 -7.45
C CYS A 10 -0.89 -0.67 -6.63
N LEU A 11 0.40 -0.70 -6.99
CA LEU A 11 1.42 0.10 -6.33
C LEU A 11 1.18 1.59 -6.55
N HIS A 12 0.71 2.01 -7.73
CA HIS A 12 0.39 3.42 -8.05
C HIS A 12 -0.90 3.94 -7.41
N ALA A 13 -1.80 3.08 -6.94
CA ALA A 13 -3.04 3.52 -6.30
C ALA A 13 -2.75 4.41 -5.07
N ARG A 14 -3.33 5.61 -5.03
CA ARG A 14 -3.00 6.62 -4.00
C ARG A 14 -3.91 6.54 -2.77
N GLN A 15 -5.16 6.12 -2.94
CA GLN A 15 -6.12 5.98 -1.85
C GLN A 15 -6.08 4.56 -1.29
N SER A 16 -6.25 4.44 0.03
CA SER A 16 -6.24 3.14 0.70
C SER A 16 -7.35 2.21 0.20
N ALA A 17 -8.56 2.73 0.02
CA ALA A 17 -9.70 1.96 -0.49
C ALA A 17 -9.42 1.39 -1.89
N ASP A 18 -8.94 2.23 -2.81
CA ASP A 18 -8.63 1.82 -4.19
C ASP A 18 -7.50 0.78 -4.22
N LYS A 19 -6.45 0.98 -3.39
CA LYS A 19 -5.33 0.05 -3.30
C LYS A 19 -5.78 -1.31 -2.78
N VAL A 20 -6.55 -1.34 -1.69
CA VAL A 20 -7.07 -2.59 -1.12
C VAL A 20 -7.98 -3.30 -2.12
N ALA A 21 -8.86 -2.57 -2.81
CA ALA A 21 -9.71 -3.15 -3.85
C ALA A 21 -8.88 -3.74 -5.00
N CYS A 22 -7.88 -3.01 -5.50
CA CYS A 22 -6.98 -3.48 -6.55
C CYS A 22 -6.26 -4.77 -6.14
N VAL A 23 -5.70 -4.81 -4.93
CA VAL A 23 -4.96 -5.97 -4.41
C VAL A 23 -5.88 -7.18 -4.22
N HIS A 24 -7.10 -6.99 -3.73
CA HIS A 24 -8.07 -8.09 -3.63
C HIS A 24 -8.43 -8.68 -5.00
N VAL A 25 -8.63 -7.83 -6.01
CA VAL A 25 -8.92 -8.30 -7.38
C VAL A 25 -7.70 -9.02 -7.96
N LEU A 26 -6.49 -8.49 -7.76
CA LEU A 26 -5.24 -9.17 -8.16
C LEU A 26 -5.08 -10.53 -7.48
N GLN A 27 -5.32 -10.61 -6.17
CA GLN A 27 -5.23 -11.85 -5.43
C GLN A 27 -6.25 -12.88 -5.94
N ALA A 28 -7.51 -12.46 -6.17
CA ALA A 28 -8.54 -13.34 -6.70
C ALA A 28 -8.16 -13.87 -8.09
N ASP A 29 -7.73 -12.99 -9.00
CA ASP A 29 -7.32 -13.39 -10.34
C ASP A 29 -6.08 -14.29 -10.33
N TRP A 30 -5.13 -14.07 -9.40
CA TRP A 30 -3.98 -14.94 -9.21
C TRP A 30 -4.39 -16.35 -8.77
N LEU A 31 -5.26 -16.45 -7.76
CA LEU A 31 -5.77 -17.73 -7.25
C LEU A 31 -6.57 -18.49 -8.31
N ASP A 32 -7.29 -17.77 -9.18
CA ASP A 32 -8.02 -18.34 -10.32
C ASP A 32 -7.12 -18.70 -11.52
N GLY A 33 -5.81 -18.39 -11.48
CA GLY A 33 -4.89 -18.62 -12.60
C GLY A 33 -5.13 -17.70 -13.81
N ARG A 34 -5.76 -16.54 -13.60
CA ARG A 34 -6.10 -15.55 -14.66
C ARG A 34 -4.98 -14.53 -14.90
N VAL A 35 -3.90 -14.59 -14.13
CA VAL A 35 -2.74 -13.69 -14.22
C VAL A 35 -1.51 -14.50 -14.58
N ASP A 36 -0.89 -14.15 -15.70
CA ASP A 36 0.41 -14.70 -16.08
C ASP A 36 1.51 -14.04 -15.23
N ALA A 37 2.39 -14.85 -14.65
CA ALA A 37 3.49 -14.37 -13.84
C ALA A 37 4.53 -13.59 -14.66
N GLU A 38 4.70 -13.91 -15.96
CA GLU A 38 5.70 -13.32 -16.87
C GLU A 38 7.05 -13.04 -16.18
N VAL A 39 7.62 -14.07 -15.54
CA VAL A 39 8.82 -13.95 -14.68
C VAL A 39 10.05 -13.40 -15.40
N ASP A 40 10.12 -13.54 -16.73
CA ASP A 40 11.26 -13.09 -17.54
C ASP A 40 11.10 -11.66 -18.08
N VAL A 41 9.99 -10.97 -17.77
CA VAL A 41 9.78 -9.58 -18.19
C VAL A 41 10.62 -8.61 -17.37
N ILE A 42 11.29 -7.69 -18.06
CA ILE A 42 11.97 -6.56 -17.44
C ILE A 42 10.93 -5.63 -16.81
N ARG A 43 11.01 -5.46 -15.50
CA ARG A 43 10.12 -4.58 -14.74
C ARG A 43 10.58 -3.13 -14.86
N THR A 44 9.64 -2.23 -15.14
CA THR A 44 9.89 -0.78 -15.05
C THR A 44 9.93 -0.37 -13.58
N PRO A 45 10.96 0.37 -13.11
CA PRO A 45 10.99 0.86 -11.74
C PRO A 45 9.79 1.75 -11.42
N VAL A 46 9.31 1.67 -10.19
CA VAL A 46 8.28 2.57 -9.65
C VAL A 46 8.95 3.53 -8.68
N ASP A 47 9.16 4.78 -9.11
CA ASP A 47 9.90 5.78 -8.33
C ASP A 47 9.17 6.20 -7.05
N SER A 48 7.82 6.21 -7.08
CA SER A 48 7.01 6.59 -5.93
C SER A 48 5.77 5.71 -5.82
N PRO A 49 5.68 4.84 -4.79
CA PRO A 49 4.46 4.08 -4.54
C PRO A 49 3.36 5.06 -4.15
N GLY A 50 2.15 4.81 -4.62
CA GLY A 50 1.01 5.72 -4.55
C GLY A 50 0.88 6.39 -3.18
N GLN A 51 1.22 7.67 -3.14
CA GLN A 51 1.24 8.49 -1.93
C GLN A 51 -0.01 9.36 -1.87
N PRO A 52 -0.87 9.24 -0.84
CA PRO A 52 -2.03 10.13 -0.69
C PRO A 52 -1.59 11.56 -0.39
N ASP A 53 -2.42 12.55 -0.76
CA ASP A 53 -2.13 13.97 -0.50
C ASP A 53 -2.07 14.32 1.00
N ARG A 54 -2.67 13.47 1.84
CA ARG A 54 -2.67 13.60 3.30
C ARG A 54 -2.51 12.23 3.97
N PRO A 55 -1.96 12.19 5.19
CA PRO A 55 -1.34 13.30 5.93
C PRO A 55 -0.04 13.78 5.25
N LYS A 56 0.38 15.03 5.52
CA LYS A 56 1.64 15.56 4.98
C LYS A 56 2.82 14.76 5.54
N LEU A 57 3.78 14.44 4.67
CA LEU A 57 5.05 13.85 5.09
C LEU A 57 5.84 14.87 5.91
N ILE A 58 6.19 14.51 7.14
CA ILE A 58 6.94 15.35 8.08
C ILE A 58 8.13 14.59 8.64
N PRO A 59 9.19 15.28 9.10
CA PRO A 59 10.30 14.64 9.80
C PRO A 59 9.85 13.82 11.02
N PRO A 60 10.50 12.68 11.33
CA PRO A 60 10.11 11.82 12.46
C PRO A 60 10.02 12.54 13.81
N GLN A 61 10.89 13.52 14.04
CA GLN A 61 10.93 14.31 15.28
C GLN A 61 9.72 15.27 15.42
N GLN A 62 9.03 15.56 14.33
CA GLN A 62 7.82 16.39 14.30
C GLN A 62 6.53 15.56 14.44
N VAL A 63 6.62 14.23 14.41
CA VAL A 63 5.45 13.37 14.59
C VAL A 63 4.96 13.44 16.04
N PRO A 64 3.70 13.84 16.29
CA PRO A 64 3.18 13.95 17.65
C PRO A 64 3.25 12.62 18.42
N ARG A 65 3.59 12.68 19.71
CA ARG A 65 3.56 11.50 20.58
C ARG A 65 2.11 11.04 20.77
N ARG A 66 1.87 9.76 20.47
CA ARG A 66 0.57 9.10 20.69
C ARG A 66 0.59 8.45 22.08
N ARG A 67 -0.35 8.82 22.95
CA ARG A 67 -0.61 8.12 24.22
C ARG A 67 -1.90 7.33 24.07
N ALA A 68 -1.94 6.07 24.49
CA ALA A 68 -3.13 5.20 24.33
C ALA A 68 -4.04 5.15 25.57
N ASP A 69 -3.75 6.00 26.56
CA ASP A 69 -4.46 6.12 27.83
C ASP A 69 -5.86 6.75 27.69
N THR A 70 -6.02 7.69 26.76
CA THR A 70 -7.31 8.35 26.47
C THR A 70 -8.00 7.78 25.23
N LEU A 71 -9.32 8.00 25.12
CA LEU A 71 -10.08 7.61 23.92
C LEU A 71 -9.52 8.26 22.65
N ILE A 72 -9.27 9.57 22.69
CA ILE A 72 -8.68 10.31 21.56
C ILE A 72 -7.32 9.73 21.18
N GLY A 73 -6.51 9.42 22.19
CA GLY A 73 -5.22 8.79 22.03
C GLY A 73 -5.26 7.43 21.33
N ARG A 74 -6.24 6.58 21.69
CA ARG A 74 -6.47 5.29 21.01
C ARG A 74 -6.93 5.46 19.57
N VAL A 75 -7.80 6.42 19.28
CA VAL A 75 -8.21 6.73 17.90
C VAL A 75 -7.01 7.15 17.05
N ALA A 76 -6.14 8.01 17.59
CA ALA A 76 -4.91 8.43 16.91
C ALA A 76 -3.94 7.26 16.67
N LEU A 77 -3.88 6.30 17.60
CA LEU A 77 -3.08 5.07 17.43
C LEU A 77 -3.63 4.20 16.30
N ILE A 78 -4.94 3.95 16.26
CA ILE A 78 -5.59 3.15 15.21
C ILE A 78 -5.39 3.80 13.84
N HIS A 79 -5.55 5.12 13.76
CA HIS A 79 -5.29 5.87 12.53
C HIS A 79 -3.83 5.73 12.06
N ALA A 80 -2.88 5.82 12.98
CA ALA A 80 -1.46 5.61 12.65
C ALA A 80 -1.18 4.18 12.16
N LEU A 81 -1.79 3.17 12.79
CA LEU A 81 -1.67 1.79 12.37
C LEU A 81 -2.20 1.59 10.94
N ALA A 82 -3.36 2.16 10.62
CA ALA A 82 -3.91 2.10 9.26
C ALA A 82 -2.96 2.66 8.20
N HIS A 83 -2.23 3.74 8.51
CA HIS A 83 -1.19 4.27 7.61
C HIS A 83 0.06 3.38 7.52
N ILE A 84 0.45 2.72 8.61
CA ILE A 84 1.55 1.74 8.61
C ILE A 84 1.18 0.55 7.72
N GLU A 85 -0.03 0.01 7.88
CA GLU A 85 -0.53 -1.12 7.07
C GLU A 85 -0.66 -0.75 5.59
N PHE A 86 -1.12 0.47 5.27
CA PHE A 86 -1.15 0.95 3.89
C PHE A 86 0.25 0.97 3.26
N ASN A 87 1.27 1.40 3.99
CA ASN A 87 2.65 1.35 3.52
C ASN A 87 3.18 -0.10 3.45
N ALA A 88 2.73 -0.99 4.33
CA ALA A 88 3.10 -2.41 4.29
C ALA A 88 2.59 -3.10 3.02
N ILE A 89 1.40 -2.72 2.53
CA ILE A 89 0.90 -3.19 1.23
C ILE A 89 1.88 -2.79 0.10
N ASN A 90 2.39 -1.55 0.11
CA ASN A 90 3.38 -1.13 -0.90
C ASN A 90 4.63 -2.01 -0.86
N LEU A 91 5.14 -2.30 0.34
CA LEU A 91 6.32 -3.14 0.52
C LEU A 91 6.07 -4.58 0.07
N ALA A 92 4.89 -5.14 0.36
CA ALA A 92 4.52 -6.48 -0.10
C ALA A 92 4.42 -6.57 -1.62
N LEU A 93 3.89 -5.54 -2.29
CA LEU A 93 3.80 -5.47 -3.74
C LEU A 93 5.17 -5.30 -4.41
N ASP A 94 6.09 -4.55 -3.78
CA ASP A 94 7.46 -4.36 -4.28
C ASP A 94 8.31 -5.64 -4.19
N ALA A 95 8.08 -6.44 -3.15
CA ALA A 95 8.83 -7.68 -2.89
C ALA A 95 8.30 -8.92 -3.64
N ALA A 96 7.11 -8.86 -4.23
CA ALA A 96 6.48 -9.96 -4.98
C ALA A 96 7.02 -10.08 -6.42
#